data_AF-O68325-F1
#
_entry.id   AF-O68325-F1
#
_cell.length_a   1.000
_cell.length_b   1.000
_cell.length_c   1.000
_cell.angle_alpha   90.00
_cell.angle_beta   90.00
_cell.angle_gamma   90.00
#
_symmetry.space_group_name_H-M   'P 1'
#
loop_
_entity.id
_entity.type
_entity.pdbx_description
1 polymer ?
#
loop_
_entity_poly.entity_id
_entity_poly.type
_entity_poly.pdbx_seq_one_letter_code
_entity_poly.pdbx_strand_id
1 'polypeptide(L)' 'MAEKTTPMMEQYYEIKKQYPDAFLFYRVGDFYELFEDDAVKGAQILELTLTHRSNKTKN' A
#
# COMPACT_ATOMS: atom_id res chain seq x y z
N MET A 1 8.90 0.13 17.06
CA MET A 1 10.14 0.29 16.26
C MET A 1 9.70 0.87 14.93
N ALA A 2 9.99 2.16 14.69
CA ALA A 2 9.58 2.83 13.46
C ALA A 2 10.55 2.41 12.35
N GLU A 3 10.14 1.43 11.54
CA GLU A 3 10.85 1.10 10.31
C GLU A 3 10.94 2.36 9.45
N LYS A 4 12.09 2.61 8.82
CA LYS A 4 12.30 3.75 7.93
C LYS A 4 11.33 3.66 6.77
N THR A 5 10.18 4.29 6.92
CA THR A 5 9.17 4.41 5.90
C THR A 5 9.78 5.16 4.71
N THR A 6 9.60 4.65 3.50
CA THR A 6 9.92 5.45 2.32
C THR A 6 9.02 6.69 2.32
N PRO A 7 9.47 7.83 1.78
CA PRO A 7 8.66 9.05 1.74
C PRO A 7 7.28 8.83 1.08
N MET A 8 7.20 7.90 0.12
CA MET A 8 5.93 7.46 -0.49
C MET A 8 4.99 6.80 0.53
N MET A 9 5.51 5.95 1.41
CA MET A 9 4.70 5.29 2.43
C MET A 9 4.27 6.26 3.53
N GLU A 10 5.09 7.24 3.90
CA GLU A 10 4.66 8.29 4.83
C GLU A 10 3.40 9.01 4.32
N GLN A 11 3.39 9.41 3.05
CA GLN A 11 2.21 10.02 2.42
C GLN A 11 1.01 9.07 2.40
N TYR A 12 1.23 7.78 2.12
CA TYR A 12 0.16 6.77 2.19
C TYR A 12 -0.47 6.73 3.58
N TYR A 13 0.34 6.67 4.65
CA TYR A 13 -0.18 6.63 6.02
C TYR A 13 -0.91 7.92 6.41
N GLU A 14 -0.43 9.09 5.99
CA GLU A 14 -1.12 10.35 6.28
C GLU A 14 -2.52 10.40 5.67
N ILE A 15 -2.67 9.95 4.41
CA ILE A 15 -3.97 9.88 3.74
C ILE A 15 -4.83 8.78 4.37
N LYS A 16 -4.25 7.60 4.66
CA LYS A 16 -4.97 6.48 5.27
C LYS A 16 -5.49 6.82 6.67
N LYS A 17 -4.78 7.64 7.45
CA LYS A 17 -5.27 8.15 8.74
C LYS A 17 -6.54 8.98 8.63
N GLN A 18 -6.76 9.67 7.51
CA GLN A 18 -7.99 10.42 7.26
C GLN A 18 -9.15 9.49 6.85
N TYR A 19 -8.84 8.31 6.30
CA TYR A 19 -9.81 7.33 5.81
C TYR A 19 -9.51 5.91 6.32
N PRO A 20 -9.61 5.68 7.65
CA PRO A 20 -9.22 4.41 8.24
C PRO A 20 -10.07 3.23 7.75
N ASP A 21 -11.36 3.46 7.50
CA ASP A 21 -12.33 2.44 7.09
C ASP A 21 -12.44 2.22 5.57
N ALA A 22 -11.66 2.95 4.76
CA ALA A 22 -11.75 2.87 3.30
C ALA A 22 -10.47 2.32 2.66
N PHE A 23 -10.60 1.60 1.55
CA PHE A 23 -9.45 1.12 0.78
C PHE A 23 -8.77 2.27 0.04
N LEU A 24 -7.48 2.50 0.30
CA LEU A 24 -6.71 3.54 -0.35
C LEU A 24 -6.00 2.99 -1.58
N PHE A 25 -6.61 3.15 -2.75
CA PHE A 25 -5.98 2.83 -4.03
C PHE A 25 -4.90 3.85 -4.37
N TYR A 26 -3.65 3.49 -4.16
CA TYR A 26 -2.52 4.37 -4.45
C TYR A 26 -2.06 4.19 -5.89
N ARG A 27 -2.09 5.26 -6.68
CA ARG A 27 -1.72 5.21 -8.09
C ARG A 27 -0.20 5.13 -8.25
N VAL A 28 0.28 4.06 -8.87
CA VAL A 28 1.69 3.88 -9.25
C VAL A 28 1.76 3.63 -10.75
N GLY A 29 1.98 4.71 -11.50
CA GLY A 29 1.96 4.68 -12.97
C GLY A 29 0.56 4.39 -13.51
N ASP A 30 0.42 3.29 -14.23
CA ASP A 30 -0.84 2.82 -14.84
C ASP A 30 -1.67 1.91 -13.93
N PHE A 31 -1.11 1.47 -12.80
CA PHE A 31 -1.78 0.58 -11.85
C PHE A 31 -2.15 1.30 -10.56
N TYR A 32 -3.15 0.76 -9.88
CA TYR A 32 -3.44 1.11 -8.50
C TYR A 32 -2.97 -0.02 -7.59
N GLU A 33 -2.10 0.32 -6.65
CA GLU A 33 -1.59 -0.59 -5.64
C GLU A 33 -2.27 -0.30 -4.30
N LEU A 34 -2.61 -1.37 -3.58
CA LEU A 34 -3.05 -1.35 -2.19
C LEU A 34 -1.86 -1.80 -1.34
N PHE A 35 -1.71 -1.24 -0.15
CA PHE A 35 -0.58 -1.55 0.74
C PHE A 35 -1.04 -2.07 2.10
N GLU A 36 -0.14 -2.79 2.78
CA GLU A 36 -0.37 -3.41 4.08
C GLU A 36 -1.66 -4.27 4.15
N ASP A 37 -2.51 -4.00 5.14
CA ASP A 37 -3.74 -4.74 5.43
C ASP A 37 -4.79 -4.54 4.32
N ASP A 38 -4.79 -3.38 3.66
CA ASP A 38 -5.66 -3.11 2.51
C ASP A 38 -5.31 -4.02 1.33
N ALA A 39 -4.02 -4.37 1.15
CA ALA A 39 -3.61 -5.29 0.10
C ALA A 39 -4.18 -6.69 0.34
N VAL A 40 -4.11 -7.17 1.60
CA VAL A 40 -4.61 -8.51 1.97
C VAL A 40 -6.13 -8.58 1.85
N LYS A 41 -6.84 -7.61 2.44
CA LYS A 41 -8.31 -7.53 2.39
C LYS A 41 -8.80 -7.29 0.96
N GLY A 42 -8.17 -6.36 0.24
CA GLY A 42 -8.52 -6.05 -1.14
C GLY A 42 -8.30 -7.24 -2.06
N ALA A 43 -7.20 -7.98 -1.90
CA ALA A 43 -6.95 -9.20 -2.68
C ALA A 43 -8.02 -10.27 -2.45
N GLN A 44 -8.49 -10.45 -1.21
CA GLN A 44 -9.56 -11.39 -0.90
C GLN A 44 -10.92 -10.96 -1.46
N ILE A 45 -11.26 -9.68 -1.34
CA ILE A 45 -12.57 -9.15 -1.78
C ILE A 45 -12.67 -9.07 -3.31
N LEU A 46 -11.58 -8.66 -3.96
CA LEU A 46 -11.53 -8.46 -5.41
C LEU A 46 -11.03 -9.70 -6.16
N GLU A 47 -10.77 -10.80 -5.45
CA GLU A 47 -10.17 -12.04 -5.98
C GLU A 47 -8.89 -11.77 -6.80
N LEU A 48 -8.05 -10.85 -6.31
CA LEU A 48 -6.78 -10.49 -6.93
C LEU A 48 -5.63 -11.32 -6.36
N THR A 49 -4.62 -11.58 -7.19
CA THR A 49 -3.38 -12.21 -6.74
C THR A 49 -2.59 -11.27 -5.83
N LEU A 50 -2.47 -11.61 -4.54
CA LEU A 50 -1.64 -10.87 -3.60
C LEU A 50 -0.16 -11.03 -3.96
N THR A 51 0.48 -9.94 -4.33
CA THR A 51 1.93 -9.91 -4.61
C THR A 51 2.66 -9.06 -3.57
N HIS A 52 3.89 -9.45 -3.24
CA HIS A 52 4.73 -8.68 -2.32
C HIS A 52 5.80 -7.94 -3.11
N ARG A 53 5.76 -6.61 -3.05
CA ARG A 53 6.81 -5.77 -3.62
C ARG A 53 7.99 -5.72 -2.65
N SER A 54 9.02 -6.54 -2.87
CA SER A 54 10.31 -6.34 -2.17
C SER A 54 10.95 -5.05 -2.66
N ASN A 55 11.08 -4.06 -1.77
CA ASN A 55 11.91 -2.87 -1.98
C ASN A 55 13.40 -3.27 -2.06
N LYS A 56 13.84 -3.80 -3.20
CA LYS A 56 15.26 -3.86 -3.57
C LYS A 56 15.68 -2.49 -4.10
N THR A 57 15.81 -1.51 -3.22
CA THR A 57 16.69 -0.38 -3.46
C THR A 57 18.12 -0.82 -3.12
N LYS A 58 18.76 -1.51 -4.06
CA LYS A 58 20.22 -1.48 -4.20
C LYS A 58 20.52 -0.56 -5.38
N ASN A 59 20.83 0.70 -5.07
CA ASN A 59 21.86 1.44 -5.79
C ASN A 59 22.42 2.51 -4.87
#